data_AF-A0A1V6N531-F1
#
_entry.id   AF-A0A1V6N531-F1
#
_cell.length_a   1.000
_cell.length_b   1.000
_cell.length_c   1.000
_cell.angle_alpha   90.00
_cell.angle_beta   90.00
_cell.angle_gamma   90.00
#
_symmetry.space_group_name_H-M   'P 1'
#
loop_
_entity.id
_entity.type
_entity.pdbx_description
1 polymer ?
#
loop_
_entity_poly.entity_id
_entity_poly.type
_entity_poly.pdbx_seq_one_letter_code
_entity_poly.pdbx_strand_id
1 'polypeptide(L)'
;MEKKKKVIIVIIVAIIAVVSVGSYFAYEIYMDSKYDEAYKLRSNYAVNSFNYLNESNVDMNNTALFYQNTTDYFDNIFYSLDLAIESSQKAINYSEEMKRTATTQVEKEYAEAQIKEYNNQLKWFKEIKNQCTIWENDLTYQADNNKLLTLKKEYENSANSRHEILLKNISFS
;
A
#
# COMPACT_ATOMS: atom_id res chain seq x y z
N MET A 1 -4.14 53.59 -34.09
CA MET A 1 -3.37 52.98 -32.98
C MET A 1 -4.11 51.86 -32.25
N GLU A 2 -5.42 52.00 -32.01
CA GLU A 2 -6.23 51.02 -31.28
C GLU A 2 -6.34 49.63 -31.93
N LYS A 3 -6.46 49.54 -33.27
CA LYS A 3 -6.50 48.25 -33.98
C LYS A 3 -5.23 47.41 -33.76
N LYS A 4 -4.04 48.02 -33.81
CA LYS A 4 -2.76 47.33 -33.56
C LYS A 4 -2.65 46.86 -32.10
N LYS A 5 -3.11 47.67 -31.13
CA LYS A 5 -3.17 47.26 -29.71
C LYS A 5 -4.14 46.09 -29.48
N LYS A 6 -5.33 46.11 -30.08
CA LYS A 6 -6.29 44.99 -30.01
C LYS A 6 -5.73 43.69 -30.59
N VAL A 7 -5.04 43.75 -31.73
CA VAL A 7 -4.40 42.58 -32.35
C VAL A 7 -3.30 41.99 -31.45
N ILE A 8 -2.45 42.83 -30.86
CA ILE A 8 -1.42 42.38 -29.91
C ILE A 8 -2.03 41.73 -28.67
N ILE A 9 -3.10 42.31 -28.11
CA ILE A 9 -3.81 41.74 -26.96
C ILE A 9 -4.39 40.36 -27.29
N VAL A 10 -5.01 40.20 -28.46
CA VAL A 10 -5.56 38.90 -28.90
C VAL A 10 -4.46 37.85 -29.05
N ILE A 11 -3.29 38.21 -29.59
CA ILE A 11 -2.14 37.31 -29.70
C ILE A 11 -1.64 36.89 -28.31
N ILE A 12 -1.53 37.83 -27.36
CA ILE A 12 -1.11 37.53 -25.98
C ILE A 12 -2.12 36.58 -25.30
N VAL A 13 -3.42 36.84 -25.43
CA VAL A 13 -4.47 35.97 -24.87
C VAL A 13 -4.43 34.57 -25.50
N ALA A 14 -4.20 34.47 -26.82
CA ALA A 14 -4.04 33.19 -27.50
C ALA A 14 -2.80 32.42 -27.00
N ILE A 15 -1.67 33.09 -26.78
CA ILE A 15 -0.46 32.48 -26.22
C ILE A 15 -0.71 31.99 -24.78
N ILE A 16 -1.34 32.80 -23.93
CA ILE A 16 -1.68 32.41 -22.57
C ILE A 16 -2.62 31.20 -22.57
N ALA A 17 -3.61 31.15 -23.46
CA ALA A 17 -4.52 30.02 -23.58
C ALA A 17 -3.78 28.74 -24.01
N VAL A 18 -2.91 28.82 -25.03
CA VAL A 18 -2.13 27.67 -25.51
C VAL A 18 -1.14 27.18 -24.45
N VAL A 19 -0.44 28.10 -23.76
CA VAL A 19 0.49 27.76 -22.68
C VAL A 19 -0.26 27.14 -21.51
N SER A 20 -1.43 27.67 -21.14
CA SER A 20 -2.25 27.12 -20.06
C SER A 20 -2.73 25.70 -20.37
N VAL A 21 -3.25 25.47 -21.58
CA VAL A 21 -3.74 24.14 -22.00
C VAL A 21 -2.58 23.16 -22.17
N GLY A 22 -1.47 23.57 -22.78
CA GLY A 22 -0.28 22.71 -22.94
C GLY A 22 0.37 22.35 -21.60
N SER A 23 0.42 23.31 -20.66
CA SER A 23 0.95 23.06 -19.31
C SER A 23 0.05 22.12 -18.51
N TYR A 24 -1.28 22.20 -18.71
CA TYR A 24 -2.24 21.29 -18.09
C TYR A 24 -2.04 19.84 -18.57
N PHE A 25 -1.95 19.59 -19.88
CA PHE A 25 -1.70 18.24 -20.39
C PHE A 25 -0.32 17.69 -20.00
N ALA A 26 0.72 18.53 -20.03
CA ALA A 26 2.05 18.13 -19.57
C ALA A 26 2.06 17.77 -18.07
N TYR A 27 1.27 18.47 -17.27
CA TYR A 27 1.08 18.18 -15.85
C TYR A 27 0.32 16.86 -15.63
N GLU A 28 -0.77 16.61 -16.36
CA GLU A 28 -1.49 15.32 -16.29
C GLU A 28 -0.58 14.15 -16.65
N ILE A 29 0.15 14.21 -17.77
CA ILE A 29 1.11 13.16 -18.18
C ILE A 29 2.18 12.92 -17.10
N TYR A 30 2.66 13.99 -16.47
CA TYR A 30 3.63 13.87 -15.38
C TYR A 30 3.04 13.18 -14.14
N MET A 31 1.81 13.52 -13.77
CA MET A 31 1.13 12.94 -12.61
C MET A 31 0.75 11.48 -12.85
N ASP A 32 0.28 11.14 -14.05
CA ASP A 32 -0.01 9.75 -14.46
C ASP A 32 1.27 8.90 -14.40
N SER A 33 2.39 9.40 -14.91
CA SER A 33 3.70 8.72 -14.82
C SER A 33 4.12 8.46 -13.37
N LYS A 34 3.89 9.43 -12.47
CA LYS A 34 4.16 9.27 -11.04
C LYS A 34 3.22 8.27 -10.36
N TYR A 35 1.94 8.27 -10.76
CA TYR A 35 0.97 7.29 -10.30
C TYR A 35 1.39 5.86 -10.68
N ASP A 36 1.80 5.65 -11.94
CA ASP A 36 2.27 4.35 -12.43
C ASP A 36 3.54 3.86 -11.72
N GLU A 37 4.49 4.77 -11.48
CA GLU A 37 5.71 4.47 -10.72
C GLU A 37 5.37 4.02 -9.30
N ALA A 38 4.50 4.77 -8.60
CA ALA A 38 4.03 4.44 -7.26
C ALA A 38 3.23 3.13 -7.24
N TYR A 39 2.38 2.89 -8.24
CA TYR A 39 1.62 1.65 -8.39
C TYR A 39 2.55 0.43 -8.48
N LYS A 40 3.58 0.48 -9.33
CA LYS A 40 4.55 -0.62 -9.50
C LYS A 40 5.34 -0.88 -8.23
N LEU A 41 5.84 0.17 -7.58
CA LEU A 41 6.58 0.05 -6.32
C LEU A 41 5.69 -0.55 -5.23
N ARG A 42 4.45 -0.06 -5.08
CA ARG A 42 3.48 -0.62 -4.15
C ARG A 42 3.21 -2.10 -4.42
N SER A 43 3.02 -2.50 -5.69
CA SER A 43 2.78 -3.91 -6.06
C SER A 43 3.91 -4.82 -5.56
N ASN A 44 5.17 -4.41 -5.76
CA ASN A 44 6.33 -5.17 -5.27
C ASN A 44 6.31 -5.33 -3.74
N TYR A 45 6.06 -4.25 -2.99
CA TYR A 45 6.03 -4.32 -1.52
C TYR A 45 4.81 -5.07 -0.97
N ALA A 46 3.67 -5.03 -1.66
CA ALA A 46 2.49 -5.79 -1.30
C ALA A 46 2.73 -7.31 -1.42
N VAL A 47 3.38 -7.74 -2.51
CA VAL A 47 3.75 -9.16 -2.72
C VAL A 47 4.79 -9.61 -1.68
N ASN A 48 5.82 -8.81 -1.45
CA ASN A 48 6.90 -9.15 -0.50
C ASN A 48 6.38 -9.32 0.93
N SER A 49 5.44 -8.47 1.36
CA SER A 49 4.84 -8.54 2.71
C SER A 49 4.26 -9.92 3.04
N PHE A 50 3.55 -10.54 2.09
CA PHE A 50 3.00 -11.88 2.26
C PHE A 50 4.04 -12.99 2.09
N ASN A 51 5.00 -12.81 1.18
CA ASN A 51 6.05 -13.79 0.95
C ASN A 51 6.93 -13.97 2.18
N TYR A 52 7.31 -12.90 2.88
CA TYR A 52 8.12 -13.00 4.10
C TYR A 52 7.42 -13.83 5.20
N LEU A 53 6.09 -13.70 5.35
CA LEU A 53 5.34 -14.50 6.31
C LEU A 53 5.14 -15.96 5.88
N ASN A 54 5.01 -16.20 4.58
CA ASN A 54 4.88 -17.57 4.05
C ASN A 54 6.20 -18.33 4.11
N GLU A 55 7.32 -17.70 3.76
CA GLU A 55 8.66 -18.27 3.88
C GLU A 55 8.97 -18.61 5.34
N SER A 56 8.64 -17.71 6.27
CA SER A 56 8.74 -17.95 7.71
C SER A 56 7.91 -19.16 8.16
N ASN A 57 6.63 -19.30 7.74
CA ASN A 57 5.83 -20.48 8.09
C ASN A 57 6.43 -21.80 7.59
N VAL A 58 7.09 -21.80 6.43
CA VAL A 58 7.78 -22.98 5.88
C VAL A 58 9.02 -23.31 6.69
N ASP A 59 9.85 -22.30 6.99
CA ASP A 59 11.08 -22.46 7.79
C ASP A 59 10.74 -22.83 9.25
N MET A 60 9.66 -22.31 9.79
CA MET A 60 9.13 -22.63 11.12
C MET A 60 8.66 -24.07 11.22
N ASN A 61 7.93 -24.60 10.22
CA ASN A 61 7.54 -26.01 10.20
C ASN A 61 8.78 -26.93 10.18
N ASN A 62 9.82 -26.54 9.45
CA ASN A 62 11.08 -27.28 9.37
C ASN A 62 11.90 -27.18 10.66
N THR A 63 11.91 -26.02 11.32
CA THR A 63 12.67 -25.77 12.56
C THR A 63 11.96 -26.36 13.79
N ALA A 64 10.63 -26.35 13.85
CA ALA A 64 9.86 -27.00 14.91
C ALA A 64 10.01 -28.53 14.91
N LEU A 65 10.30 -29.13 13.74
CA LEU A 65 10.69 -30.55 13.63
C LEU A 65 12.07 -30.85 14.22
N PHE A 66 12.94 -29.84 14.36
CA PHE A 66 14.26 -29.92 14.97
C PHE A 66 14.28 -29.12 16.28
N TYR A 67 13.83 -29.76 17.36
CA TYR A 67 13.70 -29.27 18.75
C TYR A 67 14.91 -28.57 19.43
N GLN A 68 15.95 -28.12 18.71
CA GLN A 68 17.21 -27.72 19.31
C GLN A 68 17.42 -26.24 19.64
N ASN A 69 16.59 -25.28 19.23
CA ASN A 69 16.70 -23.90 19.74
C ASN A 69 15.39 -23.12 19.60
N THR A 70 14.69 -22.94 20.72
CA THR A 70 13.51 -22.05 20.79
C THR A 70 13.85 -20.58 20.52
N THR A 71 15.09 -20.17 20.75
CA THR A 71 15.57 -18.80 20.46
C THR A 71 15.62 -18.53 18.95
N ASP A 72 16.23 -19.43 18.17
CA ASP A 72 16.32 -19.31 16.70
C ASP A 72 14.91 -19.29 16.04
N TYR A 73 13.92 -19.93 16.68
CA TYR A 73 12.54 -19.92 16.23
C TYR A 73 11.87 -18.54 16.38
N PHE A 74 11.99 -17.90 17.55
CA PHE A 74 11.42 -16.57 17.78
C PHE A 74 12.15 -15.48 16.98
N ASP A 75 13.48 -15.57 16.85
CA ASP A 75 14.26 -14.61 16.06
C ASP A 75 13.81 -14.60 14.58
N ASN A 76 13.58 -15.77 13.97
CA ASN A 76 13.09 -15.86 12.60
C ASN A 76 11.66 -15.31 12.45
N ILE A 77 10.79 -15.54 13.44
CA ILE A 77 9.43 -14.97 13.47
C ILE A 77 9.48 -13.44 13.55
N PHE A 78 10.28 -12.89 14.48
CA PHE A 78 10.39 -11.45 14.64
C PHE A 78 11.00 -10.78 13.41
N TYR A 79 12.05 -11.37 12.84
CA TYR A 79 12.65 -10.88 11.59
C TYR A 79 11.61 -10.80 10.47
N SER A 80 10.83 -11.87 10.28
CA SER A 80 9.82 -11.94 9.21
C SER A 80 8.67 -10.97 9.45
N LEU A 81 8.23 -10.82 10.72
CA LEU A 81 7.21 -9.85 11.10
C LEU A 81 7.71 -8.41 10.91
N ASP A 82 8.97 -8.11 11.23
CA ASP A 82 9.56 -6.80 11.00
C ASP A 82 9.63 -6.44 9.53
N LEU A 83 10.06 -7.38 8.68
CA LEU A 83 10.02 -7.20 7.23
C LEU A 83 8.59 -7.01 6.71
N ALA A 84 7.63 -7.79 7.21
CA ALA A 84 6.23 -7.67 6.81
C ALA A 84 5.64 -6.30 7.21
N ILE A 85 5.90 -5.85 8.44
CA ILE A 85 5.50 -4.54 8.98
C ILE A 85 6.13 -3.40 8.16
N GLU A 86 7.44 -3.47 7.89
CA GLU A 86 8.15 -2.47 7.09
C GLU A 86 7.59 -2.41 5.66
N SER A 87 7.38 -3.58 5.04
CA SER A 87 6.83 -3.69 3.69
C SER A 87 5.40 -3.14 3.60
N SER A 88 4.54 -3.45 4.59
CA SER A 88 3.19 -2.87 4.67
C SER A 88 3.24 -1.35 4.86
N GLN A 89 4.17 -0.82 5.67
CA GLN A 89 4.34 0.62 5.84
C GLN A 89 4.79 1.31 4.53
N LYS A 90 5.71 0.69 3.78
CA LYS A 90 6.11 1.17 2.45
C LYS A 90 4.94 1.14 1.48
N ALA A 91 4.14 0.07 1.48
CA ALA A 91 2.94 -0.02 0.65
C ALA A 91 1.93 1.08 0.97
N ILE A 92 1.73 1.44 2.26
CA ILE A 92 0.91 2.60 2.67
C ILE A 92 1.48 3.88 2.06
N ASN A 93 2.78 4.14 2.23
CA ASN A 93 3.41 5.37 1.74
C ASN A 93 3.27 5.53 0.21
N TYR A 94 3.44 4.44 -0.56
CA TYR A 94 3.23 4.48 -2.00
C TYR A 94 1.75 4.60 -2.37
N SER A 95 0.83 4.07 -1.56
CA SER A 95 -0.61 4.26 -1.78
C SER A 95 -1.04 5.71 -1.48
N GLU A 96 -0.42 6.38 -0.50
CA GLU A 96 -0.59 7.82 -0.26
C GLU A 96 -0.04 8.66 -1.42
N GLU A 97 1.09 8.25 -2.00
CA GLU A 97 1.62 8.89 -3.22
C GLU A 97 0.66 8.70 -4.40
N MET A 98 0.15 7.48 -4.63
CA MET A 98 -0.89 7.22 -5.63
C MET A 98 -2.11 8.10 -5.41
N LYS A 99 -2.58 8.27 -4.16
CA LYS A 99 -3.71 9.15 -3.83
C LYS A 99 -3.40 10.62 -4.17
N ARG A 100 -2.17 11.07 -3.93
CA ARG A 100 -1.70 12.43 -4.23
C ARG A 100 -1.59 12.69 -5.72
N THR A 101 -1.21 11.67 -6.50
CA THR A 101 -0.97 11.79 -7.95
C THR A 101 -2.13 11.32 -8.81
N ALA A 102 -3.21 10.79 -8.22
CA ALA A 102 -4.42 10.40 -8.91
C ALA A 102 -5.02 11.58 -9.71
N THR A 103 -5.27 11.36 -10.99
CA THR A 103 -5.90 12.33 -11.90
C THR A 103 -7.40 12.05 -12.05
N THR A 104 -7.84 10.84 -11.71
CA THR A 104 -9.26 10.45 -11.72
C THR A 104 -9.83 10.16 -10.33
N GLN A 105 -11.15 10.27 -10.20
CA GLN A 105 -11.85 9.92 -8.96
C GLN A 105 -11.71 8.42 -8.62
N VAL A 106 -11.70 7.55 -9.63
CA VAL A 106 -11.55 6.10 -9.45
C VAL A 106 -10.17 5.75 -8.89
N GLU A 107 -9.11 6.37 -9.41
CA GLU A 107 -7.74 6.18 -8.90
C GLU A 107 -7.59 6.58 -7.44
N LYS A 108 -8.25 7.69 -7.09
CA LYS A 108 -8.26 8.21 -5.72
C LYS A 108 -9.00 7.25 -4.78
N GLU A 109 -10.18 6.79 -5.16
CA GLU A 109 -10.94 5.80 -4.39
C GLU A 109 -10.19 4.48 -4.24
N TYR A 110 -9.51 4.03 -5.30
CA TYR A 110 -8.68 2.84 -5.28
C TYR A 110 -7.48 3.00 -4.32
N ALA A 111 -6.76 4.12 -4.39
CA ALA A 111 -5.65 4.41 -3.49
C ALA A 111 -6.10 4.53 -2.03
N GLU A 112 -7.26 5.14 -1.76
CA GLU A 112 -7.86 5.21 -0.42
C GLU A 112 -8.23 3.83 0.13
N ALA A 113 -8.77 2.95 -0.71
CA ALA A 113 -9.05 1.57 -0.33
C ALA A 113 -7.76 0.79 -0.01
N GLN A 114 -6.68 1.01 -0.76
CA GLN A 114 -5.37 0.41 -0.48
C GLN A 114 -4.79 0.88 0.85
N ILE A 115 -4.82 2.18 1.12
CA ILE A 115 -4.37 2.75 2.40
C ILE A 115 -5.14 2.10 3.56
N LYS A 116 -6.46 1.96 3.44
CA LYS A 116 -7.29 1.30 4.46
C LYS A 116 -6.91 -0.17 4.67
N GLU A 117 -6.74 -0.92 3.59
CA GLU A 117 -6.33 -2.32 3.63
C GLU A 117 -4.99 -2.50 4.33
N TYR A 118 -3.95 -1.78 3.91
CA TYR A 118 -2.62 -1.94 4.48
C TYR A 118 -2.53 -1.43 5.91
N ASN A 119 -3.34 -0.44 6.30
CA ASN A 119 -3.46 -0.05 7.70
C ASN A 119 -4.07 -1.17 8.57
N ASN A 120 -5.09 -1.87 8.08
CA ASN A 120 -5.67 -3.00 8.79
C ASN A 120 -4.70 -4.19 8.85
N GLN A 121 -3.98 -4.46 7.75
CA GLN A 121 -2.92 -5.47 7.73
C GLN A 121 -1.81 -5.16 8.74
N LEU A 122 -1.35 -3.90 8.79
CA LEU A 122 -0.32 -3.44 9.73
C LEU A 122 -0.75 -3.61 11.19
N LYS A 123 -2.00 -3.30 11.52
CA LYS A 123 -2.57 -3.55 12.86
C LYS A 123 -2.51 -5.04 13.21
N TRP A 124 -2.92 -5.89 12.28
CA TRP A 124 -2.92 -7.33 12.46
C TRP A 124 -1.50 -7.88 12.71
N PHE A 125 -0.51 -7.50 11.88
CA PHE A 125 0.88 -7.94 12.05
C PHE A 125 1.52 -7.43 13.35
N LYS A 126 1.24 -6.17 13.74
CA LYS A 126 1.70 -5.64 15.03
C LYS A 126 1.11 -6.40 16.20
N GLU A 127 -0.16 -6.82 16.11
CA GLU A 127 -0.78 -7.64 17.15
C GLU A 127 -0.17 -9.05 17.20
N ILE A 128 0.09 -9.69 16.06
CA ILE A 128 0.80 -10.97 16.01
C ILE A 128 2.17 -10.83 16.69
N LYS A 129 2.95 -9.80 16.30
CA LYS A 129 4.27 -9.53 16.90
C LYS A 129 4.17 -9.35 18.41
N ASN A 130 3.21 -8.56 18.88
CA ASN A 130 2.98 -8.37 20.32
C ASN A 130 2.67 -9.69 21.05
N GLN A 131 1.80 -10.53 20.48
CA GLN A 131 1.48 -11.83 21.09
C GLN A 131 2.68 -12.79 21.07
N CYS A 132 3.49 -12.79 20.01
CA CYS A 132 4.75 -13.55 19.95
C CYS A 132 5.76 -13.07 21.00
N THR A 133 5.90 -11.75 21.22
CA THR A 133 6.76 -11.19 22.27
C THR A 133 6.30 -11.60 23.67
N ILE A 134 4.99 -11.63 23.93
CA ILE A 134 4.49 -12.12 25.22
C ILE A 134 4.79 -13.62 25.36
N TRP A 135 4.56 -14.39 24.30
CA TRP A 135 4.79 -15.84 24.31
C TRP A 135 6.26 -16.23 24.50
N GLU A 136 7.19 -15.48 23.90
CA GLU A 136 8.63 -15.65 24.11
C GLU A 136 9.01 -15.50 25.60
N ASN A 137 8.37 -14.55 26.29
CA ASN A 137 8.64 -14.26 27.71
C ASN A 137 7.84 -15.15 28.68
N ASP A 138 6.68 -15.65 28.25
CA ASP A 138 5.80 -16.53 29.02
C ASP A 138 5.23 -17.63 28.12
N LEU A 139 5.85 -18.81 28.17
CA LEU A 139 5.45 -19.98 27.39
C LEU A 139 4.05 -20.52 27.77
N THR A 140 3.48 -20.07 28.90
CA THR A 140 2.13 -20.45 29.33
C THR A 140 1.06 -19.46 28.86
N TYR A 141 1.47 -18.36 28.24
CA TYR A 141 0.58 -17.36 27.68
C TYR A 141 -0.35 -17.97 26.62
N GLN A 142 -1.64 -17.66 26.74
CA GLN A 142 -2.63 -17.99 25.73
C GLN A 142 -2.94 -16.77 24.88
N ALA A 143 -2.58 -16.87 23.61
CA ALA A 143 -2.87 -15.89 22.57
C ALA A 143 -4.37 -15.52 22.55
N ASP A 144 -4.69 -14.23 22.44
CA ASP A 144 -6.06 -13.76 22.21
C ASP A 144 -6.43 -13.99 20.73
N ASN A 145 -6.77 -15.24 20.44
CA ASN A 145 -7.13 -15.70 19.10
C ASN A 145 -8.39 -15.00 18.56
N ASN A 146 -9.30 -14.53 19.43
CA ASN A 146 -10.50 -13.82 19.01
C ASN A 146 -10.15 -12.42 18.48
N LYS A 147 -9.23 -11.73 19.16
CA LYS A 147 -8.71 -10.44 18.71
C LYS A 147 -7.96 -10.58 17.39
N LEU A 148 -7.07 -11.58 17.26
CA LEU A 148 -6.37 -11.86 16.01
C LEU A 148 -7.32 -12.17 14.85
N LEU A 149 -8.36 -12.99 15.09
CA LEU A 149 -9.35 -13.34 14.08
C LEU A 149 -10.18 -12.12 13.65
N THR A 150 -10.51 -11.24 14.60
CA THR A 150 -11.25 -10.00 14.31
C THR A 150 -10.42 -9.09 13.41
N LEU A 151 -9.16 -8.84 13.75
CA LEU A 151 -8.26 -8.01 12.95
C LEU A 151 -8.01 -8.61 11.56
N LYS A 152 -7.87 -9.94 11.47
CA LYS A 152 -7.77 -10.63 10.17
C LYS A 152 -9.01 -10.40 9.31
N LYS A 153 -10.21 -10.53 9.87
CA LYS A 153 -11.46 -10.26 9.15
C LYS A 153 -11.59 -8.81 8.72
N GLU A 154 -11.17 -7.85 9.54
CA GLU A 154 -11.14 -6.44 9.16
C GLU A 154 -10.23 -6.20 7.95
N TYR A 155 -9.04 -6.81 7.95
CA TYR A 155 -8.13 -6.79 6.81
C TYR A 155 -8.77 -7.42 5.56
N GLU A 156 -9.30 -8.64 5.65
CA GLU A 156 -9.93 -9.35 4.53
C GLU A 156 -11.12 -8.57 3.95
N ASN A 157 -11.96 -7.97 4.80
CA ASN A 157 -13.07 -7.12 4.37
C ASN A 157 -12.58 -5.88 3.61
N SER A 158 -11.50 -5.23 4.06
CA SER A 158 -10.91 -4.11 3.32
C SER A 158 -10.30 -4.54 1.98
N ALA A 159 -9.65 -5.70 1.92
CA ALA A 159 -9.11 -6.25 0.67
C ALA A 159 -10.22 -6.57 -0.34
N ASN A 160 -11.34 -7.13 0.12
CA ASN A 160 -12.52 -7.39 -0.70
C ASN A 160 -13.13 -6.09 -1.24
N SER A 161 -13.28 -5.08 -0.40
CA SER A 161 -13.78 -3.76 -0.83
C SER A 161 -12.89 -3.11 -1.90
N ARG A 162 -11.56 -3.23 -1.79
CA ARG A 162 -10.63 -2.79 -2.84
C ARG A 162 -10.85 -3.57 -4.14
N HIS A 163 -11.00 -4.89 -4.05
CA HIS A 163 -11.22 -5.75 -5.22
C HIS A 163 -12.53 -5.39 -5.96
N GLU A 164 -13.59 -5.06 -5.23
CA GLU A 164 -14.84 -4.59 -5.84
C GLU A 164 -14.68 -3.29 -6.65
N ILE A 165 -13.79 -2.38 -6.23
CA ILE A 165 -13.50 -1.13 -6.97
C ILE A 165 -12.85 -1.45 -8.32
N LEU A 166 -11.91 -2.42 -8.35
CA LEU A 166 -11.29 -2.89 -9.60
C LEU A 166 -12.33 -3.54 -10.53
N LEU A 167 -13.16 -4.44 -10.01
CA LEU A 167 -14.16 -5.15 -10.81
C LEU A 167 -15.22 -4.22 -11.41
N LYS A 168 -15.57 -3.13 -10.70
CA LYS A 168 -16.51 -2.12 -11.21
C LYS A 168 -15.89 -1.22 -12.29
N ASN A 169 -14.56 -1.17 -12.38
CA ASN A 169 -13.83 -0.26 -13.28
C ASN A 169 -12.82 -1.05 -14.12
N ILE A 170 -13.32 -1.86 -15.06
CA ILE A 170 -12.55 -2.82 -15.90
C ILE A 170 -11.40 -2.16 -16.68
N SER A 171 -11.39 -0.84 -16.87
CA SER A 171 -10.23 -0.12 -17.43
C SER A 171 -8.98 -0.12 -16.53
N PHE A 172 -9.07 -0.61 -15.28
CA PHE A 172 -7.96 -0.78 -14.33
C PHE A 172 -7.40 -2.21 -14.23
N SER A 173 -8.01 -3.20 -14.90
CA SER A 173 -7.57 -4.61 -14.91
C SER A 173 -6.77 -4.94 -16.15
#